data_AF-A0A966Q193-F1
#
_entry.id   AF-A0A966Q193-F1
#
_cell.length_a   1.000
_cell.length_b   1.000
_cell.length_c   1.000
_cell.angle_alpha   90.00
_cell.angle_beta   90.00
_cell.angle_gamma   90.00
#
_symmetry.space_group_name_H-M   'P 1'
#
loop_
_entity.id
_entity.type
_entity.pdbx_description
1 polymer ?
#
loop_
_entity_poly.entity_id
_entity_poly.type
_entity_poly.pdbx_seq_one_letter_code
_entity_poly.pdbx_strand_id
1 'polypeptide(L)'
;MAVQKNWEVDQNTTFKFQVQYTEDDEVTPIDLTGATAKMQVRDTKGGSKLAFTLTSPLGGITIDGPTGTLSIVITPTQTNKLFYPKSSYDVMVIDSNGNKIKIVEGFMTLSRSVTI
;
A
#
# COMPACT_ATOMS: atom_id res chain seq x y z
N MET A 1 0.86 12.21 11.16
CA MET A 1 1.26 10.83 11.58
C MET A 1 0.72 9.86 10.54
N ALA A 2 1.44 8.80 10.17
CA ALA A 2 0.91 7.83 9.20
C ALA A 2 -0.27 7.06 9.79
N VAL A 3 -1.30 6.80 8.99
CA VAL A 3 -2.47 6.03 9.41
C VAL A 3 -2.06 4.57 9.60
N GLN A 4 -2.39 3.98 10.75
CA GLN A 4 -2.15 2.55 10.97
C GLN A 4 -3.40 1.74 10.59
N LYS A 5 -3.28 0.85 9.61
CA LYS A 5 -4.40 -0.01 9.18
C LYS A 5 -3.95 -1.44 8.93
N ASN A 6 -4.63 -2.38 9.57
CA ASN A 6 -4.42 -3.80 9.33
C ASN A 6 -5.44 -4.33 8.31
N TRP A 7 -4.99 -5.24 7.47
CA TRP A 7 -5.80 -5.90 6.45
C TRP A 7 -5.75 -7.41 6.64
N GLU A 8 -6.86 -8.05 6.31
CA GLU A 8 -6.92 -9.50 6.11
C GLU A 8 -6.96 -9.75 4.61
N VAL A 9 -6.08 -10.61 4.13
CA VAL A 9 -5.85 -10.85 2.70
C VAL A 9 -5.93 -12.33 2.43
N ASP A 10 -6.82 -12.71 1.52
CA ASP A 10 -6.92 -14.09 1.06
C ASP A 10 -5.82 -14.42 0.06
N GLN A 11 -5.14 -15.53 0.30
CA GLN A 11 -4.10 -16.04 -0.60
C GLN A 11 -4.67 -16.32 -2.00
N ASN A 12 -3.89 -16.01 -3.03
CA ASN A 12 -4.25 -16.26 -4.44
C ASN A 12 -5.46 -15.47 -4.94
N THR A 13 -5.82 -14.38 -4.25
CA THR A 13 -6.88 -13.46 -4.69
C THR A 13 -6.33 -12.09 -5.04
N THR A 14 -7.12 -11.31 -5.78
CA THR A 14 -6.79 -9.89 -6.03
C THR A 14 -7.31 -9.07 -4.86
N PHE A 15 -6.40 -8.44 -4.12
CA PHE A 15 -6.76 -7.52 -3.03
C PHE A 15 -6.63 -6.08 -3.50
N LYS A 16 -7.65 -5.26 -3.25
CA LYS A 16 -7.68 -3.85 -3.65
C LYS A 16 -8.08 -3.00 -2.46
N PHE A 17 -7.39 -1.90 -2.29
CA PHE A 17 -7.77 -0.88 -1.31
C PHE A 17 -7.42 0.50 -1.84
N GLN A 18 -8.15 1.50 -1.35
CA GLN A 18 -7.93 2.89 -1.68
C GLN A 18 -7.57 3.65 -0.41
N VAL A 19 -6.69 4.63 -0.55
CA VAL A 19 -6.28 5.53 0.52
C VAL A 19 -6.32 6.93 -0.04
N GLN A 20 -7.08 7.81 0.60
CA GLN A 20 -7.09 9.22 0.26
C GLN A 20 -6.12 9.96 1.18
N TYR A 21 -5.30 10.84 0.62
CA TYR A 21 -4.46 11.73 1.39
C TYR A 21 -5.18 13.07 1.59
N THR A 22 -5.56 13.35 2.83
CA THR A 22 -6.25 14.55 3.26
C THR A 22 -5.41 15.34 4.25
N GLU A 23 -5.72 16.63 4.37
CA GLU A 23 -5.23 17.52 5.44
C GLU A 23 -5.71 17.03 6.81
N ASP A 24 -5.24 17.69 7.88
CA ASP A 24 -5.62 17.37 9.27
C ASP A 24 -7.14 17.50 9.55
N ASP A 25 -7.89 18.11 8.64
CA ASP A 25 -9.36 18.21 8.70
C ASP A 25 -10.09 16.96 8.20
N GLU A 26 -9.36 15.97 7.65
CA GLU A 26 -9.86 14.73 7.04
C GLU A 26 -10.84 14.94 5.86
N VAL A 27 -11.01 16.17 5.38
CA VAL A 27 -12.00 16.54 4.36
C VAL A 27 -11.34 17.14 3.13
N THR A 28 -10.27 17.92 3.30
CA THR A 28 -9.58 18.59 2.20
C THR A 28 -8.53 17.64 1.60
N PRO A 29 -8.72 17.16 0.35
CA PRO A 29 -7.72 16.33 -0.31
C PRO A 29 -6.46 17.13 -0.63
N ILE A 30 -5.31 16.50 -0.44
CA ILE A 30 -4.02 17.06 -0.82
C ILE A 30 -3.75 16.67 -2.28
N ASP A 31 -3.50 17.68 -3.13
CA ASP A 31 -3.17 17.45 -4.53
C ASP A 31 -1.82 16.73 -4.65
N LEU A 32 -1.86 15.54 -5.24
CA LEU A 32 -0.71 14.67 -5.49
C LEU A 32 -0.31 14.68 -6.98
N THR A 33 -0.67 15.71 -7.74
CA THR A 33 -0.31 15.84 -9.15
C THR A 33 1.21 15.83 -9.31
N GLY A 34 1.70 14.88 -10.12
CA GLY A 34 3.13 14.65 -10.33
C GLY A 34 3.85 13.88 -9.21
N ALA A 35 3.13 13.48 -8.15
CA ALA A 35 3.69 12.64 -7.10
C ALA A 35 3.86 11.19 -7.57
N THR A 36 4.76 10.47 -6.90
CA THR A 36 4.90 9.01 -7.07
C THR A 36 4.65 8.31 -5.74
N ALA A 37 4.24 7.06 -5.80
CA ALA A 37 3.97 6.25 -4.61
C ALA A 37 4.70 4.93 -4.72
N LYS A 38 5.14 4.44 -3.57
CA LYS A 38 5.83 3.16 -3.43
C LYS A 38 5.29 2.45 -2.20
N MET A 39 4.95 1.19 -2.37
CA MET A 39 4.55 0.30 -1.30
C MET A 39 5.53 -0.85 -1.22
N GLN A 40 5.97 -1.21 -0.02
CA GLN A 40 6.74 -2.43 0.19
C GLN A 40 6.01 -3.33 1.17
N VAL A 41 6.04 -4.63 0.90
CA VAL A 41 5.56 -5.65 1.82
C VAL A 41 6.71 -6.57 2.21
N ARG A 42 6.92 -6.73 3.51
CA ARG A 42 8.03 -7.45 4.11
C ARG A 42 7.55 -8.43 5.18
N ASP A 43 8.42 -9.32 5.61
CA ASP A 43 8.13 -10.26 6.70
C ASP A 43 7.81 -9.53 8.02
N THR A 44 8.59 -8.51 8.37
CA THR A 44 8.43 -7.73 9.60
C THR A 44 8.78 -6.25 9.36
N LYS A 45 8.42 -5.38 10.30
CA LYS A 45 8.76 -3.95 10.23
C LYS A 45 10.28 -3.80 10.32
N GLY A 46 10.90 -3.30 9.25
CA GLY A 46 12.36 -3.23 9.12
C GLY A 46 13.04 -4.55 8.71
N GLY A 47 12.26 -5.58 8.40
CA GLY A 47 12.77 -6.89 7.99
C GLY A 47 13.47 -6.88 6.64
N SER A 48 14.44 -7.78 6.46
CA SER A 48 15.23 -7.87 5.22
C SER A 48 14.51 -8.60 4.10
N LYS A 49 13.53 -9.45 4.42
CA LYS A 49 12.81 -10.26 3.43
C LYS A 49 11.68 -9.47 2.79
N LEU A 50 11.82 -9.20 1.49
CA LEU A 50 10.81 -8.54 0.68
C LEU A 50 9.88 -9.57 0.06
N ALA A 51 8.57 -9.45 0.30
CA ALA A 51 7.56 -10.23 -0.40
C ALA A 51 7.36 -9.69 -1.82
N PHE A 52 7.04 -8.40 -1.92
CA PHE A 52 6.92 -7.66 -3.18
C PHE A 52 6.98 -6.15 -2.95
N THR A 53 7.11 -5.40 -4.04
CA THR A 53 7.04 -3.94 -4.07
C THR A 53 6.02 -3.53 -5.12
N LEU A 54 5.19 -2.54 -4.81
CA LEU A 54 4.32 -1.86 -5.75
C LEU A 54 4.81 -0.44 -5.95
N THR A 55 4.62 0.08 -7.16
CA THR A 55 5.03 1.45 -7.52
C THR A 55 3.96 2.11 -8.38
N SER A 56 3.83 3.42 -8.28
CA SER A 56 3.03 4.23 -9.21
C SER A 56 3.87 4.66 -10.41
N PRO A 57 3.28 4.83 -11.61
CA PRO A 57 1.84 4.70 -11.91
C PRO A 57 1.41 3.32 -12.45
N LEU A 58 2.35 2.43 -12.79
CA LEU A 58 2.06 1.18 -13.51
C LEU A 58 2.41 -0.10 -12.74
N GLY A 59 2.95 0.01 -11.53
CA GLY A 59 3.39 -1.11 -10.70
C GLY A 59 2.37 -1.54 -9.64
N GLY A 60 1.07 -1.36 -9.89
CA GLY A 60 -0.01 -1.73 -8.95
C GLY A 60 -0.47 -0.63 -8.01
N ILE A 61 0.05 0.59 -8.15
CA ILE A 61 -0.49 1.79 -7.48
C ILE A 61 -0.85 2.81 -8.55
N THR A 62 -2.06 3.36 -8.50
CA THR A 62 -2.47 4.51 -9.32
C THR A 62 -2.80 5.67 -8.41
N ILE A 63 -2.30 6.86 -8.74
CA ILE A 63 -2.57 8.08 -7.99
C ILE A 63 -3.50 8.94 -8.83
N ASP A 64 -4.62 9.33 -8.25
CA ASP A 64 -5.47 10.38 -8.75
C ASP A 64 -5.02 11.71 -8.11
N GLY A 65 -4.27 12.50 -8.86
CA GLY A 65 -3.61 13.72 -8.38
C GLY A 65 -4.58 14.71 -7.74
N PRO A 66 -5.60 15.20 -8.47
CA PRO A 66 -6.55 16.20 -7.97
C PRO A 66 -7.32 15.80 -6.72
N THR A 67 -7.56 14.50 -6.52
CA THR A 67 -8.32 14.00 -5.35
C THR A 67 -7.42 13.47 -4.23
N GLY A 68 -6.10 13.43 -4.44
CA GLY A 68 -5.16 12.85 -3.49
C GLY A 68 -5.37 11.35 -3.26
N THR A 69 -6.05 10.66 -4.17
CA THR A 69 -6.49 9.26 -3.96
C THR A 69 -5.49 8.28 -4.54
N LEU A 70 -4.96 7.40 -3.70
CA LEU A 70 -4.14 6.27 -4.09
C LEU A 70 -5.01 5.02 -4.17
N SER A 71 -5.05 4.38 -5.33
CA SER A 71 -5.65 3.06 -5.50
C SER A 71 -4.55 2.02 -5.62
N ILE A 72 -4.55 1.06 -4.70
CA ILE A 72 -3.57 -0.02 -4.64
C ILE A 72 -4.24 -1.32 -5.07
N VAL A 73 -3.63 -2.02 -6.01
CA VAL A 73 -4.07 -3.33 -6.51
C VAL A 73 -2.95 -4.33 -6.30
N ILE A 74 -3.22 -5.31 -5.45
CA ILE A 74 -2.34 -6.45 -5.17
C ILE A 74 -2.86 -7.66 -5.93
N THR A 75 -2.04 -8.17 -6.84
CA THR A 75 -2.41 -9.31 -7.71
C THR A 75 -2.36 -10.64 -6.95
N PRO A 76 -3.00 -11.71 -7.47
CA PRO A 76 -2.92 -13.06 -6.89
C PRO A 76 -1.47 -13.55 -6.73
N THR A 77 -0.61 -13.24 -7.69
CA THR A 77 0.82 -13.59 -7.64
C THR A 77 1.56 -12.90 -6.49
N GLN A 78 1.11 -11.71 -6.09
CA GLN A 78 1.68 -10.96 -4.98
C GLN A 78 1.09 -11.39 -3.64
N THR A 79 -0.22 -11.60 -3.55
CA THR A 79 -0.87 -12.12 -2.32
C THR A 79 -0.35 -13.51 -1.97
N ASN A 80 0.01 -14.33 -2.96
CA ASN A 80 0.64 -15.63 -2.75
C ASN A 80 2.10 -15.55 -2.22
N LYS A 81 2.75 -14.39 -2.34
CA LYS A 81 4.11 -14.16 -1.80
C LYS A 81 4.11 -13.60 -0.37
N LEU A 82 2.94 -13.34 0.20
CA LEU A 82 2.82 -12.86 1.58
C LEU A 82 3.36 -13.90 2.57
N PHE A 83 4.03 -13.43 3.61
CA PHE A 83 4.48 -14.26 4.72
C PHE A 83 3.32 -14.58 5.65
N TYR A 84 3.15 -15.85 5.97
CA TYR A 84 2.22 -16.33 6.98
C TYR A 84 2.87 -16.27 8.38
N PRO A 85 2.14 -15.87 9.44
CA PRO A 85 0.73 -15.44 9.45
C PRO A 85 0.52 -13.97 9.10
N LYS A 86 1.56 -13.13 9.17
CA LYS A 86 1.46 -11.68 9.01
C LYS A 86 2.65 -11.15 8.22
N SER A 87 2.38 -10.20 7.33
CA SER A 87 3.39 -9.41 6.63
C SER A 87 3.24 -7.94 7.01
N SER A 88 4.33 -7.21 7.17
CA SER A 88 4.29 -5.77 7.39
C SER A 88 4.29 -5.03 6.06
N TYR A 89 3.50 -3.95 5.96
CA TYR A 89 3.49 -3.09 4.79
C TYR A 89 3.55 -1.63 5.16
N ASP A 90 4.11 -0.83 4.26
CA ASP A 90 4.02 0.63 4.27
C ASP A 90 3.79 1.19 2.87
N VAL A 91 3.09 2.32 2.81
CA VAL A 91 2.90 3.11 1.58
C VAL A 91 3.50 4.49 1.81
N MET A 92 4.45 4.81 0.95
CA MET A 92 5.14 6.09 0.94
C MET A 92 4.83 6.82 -0.36
N VAL A 93 4.43 8.08 -0.22
CA VAL A 93 4.28 9.04 -1.30
C VAL A 93 5.52 9.91 -1.36
N ILE A 94 5.97 10.19 -2.57
CA ILE A 94 7.02 11.15 -2.87
C ILE A 94 6.33 12.27 -3.63
N ASP A 95 6.22 13.44 -3.01
CA ASP A 95 5.61 14.61 -3.64
C ASP A 95 6.48 15.14 -4.80
N SER A 96 5.97 16.15 -5.51
CA SER A 96 6.69 16.80 -6.61
C SER A 96 7.97 17.53 -6.16
N ASN A 97 8.11 17.83 -4.86
CA ASN A 97 9.28 18.45 -4.26
C ASN A 97 10.32 17.42 -3.76
N GLY A 98 10.02 16.11 -3.88
CA GLY A 98 10.86 15.02 -3.39
C GLY A 98 10.69 14.68 -1.91
N ASN A 99 9.73 15.28 -1.21
CA ASN A 99 9.41 14.95 0.17
C ASN A 99 8.77 13.57 0.25
N LYS A 100 9.28 12.75 1.17
CA LYS A 100 8.79 11.40 1.44
C LYS A 100 7.79 11.43 2.59
N ILE A 101 6.54 11.18 2.27
CA ILE A 101 5.44 11.18 3.22
C ILE A 101 4.92 9.76 3.35
N LYS A 102 4.89 9.24 4.57
CA LYS A 102 4.29 7.93 4.83
C LYS A 102 2.80 8.13 5.12
N ILE A 103 1.95 7.54 4.29
CA ILE A 103 0.49 7.74 4.34
C ILE A 103 -0.17 6.66 5.19
N VAL A 104 0.16 5.39 4.91
CA VAL A 104 -0.40 4.24 5.63
C VAL A 104 0.68 3.21 5.92
N GLU A 105 0.60 2.60 7.10
CA GLU A 105 1.38 1.42 7.45
C GLU A 105 0.55 0.42 8.25
N GLY A 106 1.00 -0.83 8.30
CA GLY A 106 0.36 -1.83 9.14
C GLY A 106 0.76 -3.26 8.81
N PHE A 107 -0.14 -4.18 9.09
CA PHE A 107 0.04 -5.59 8.84
C PHE A 107 -1.03 -6.14 7.89
N MET A 108 -0.60 -7.01 6.98
CA MET A 108 -1.46 -7.84 6.15
C MET A 108 -1.43 -9.26 6.71
N THR A 109 -2.53 -9.71 7.29
CA THR A 109 -2.69 -11.08 7.77
C THR A 109 -3.10 -11.96 6.60
N LEU A 110 -2.34 -13.03 6.35
CA LEU A 110 -2.60 -13.95 5.25
C LEU A 110 -3.60 -15.03 5.69
N SER A 111 -4.78 -15.02 5.09
CA SER A 111 -5.74 -16.12 5.14
C SER A 111 -5.40 -17.14 4.06
N ARG A 112 -5.05 -18.37 4.45
CA ARG A 112 -4.65 -19.42 3.49
C ARG A 112 -5.91 -19.96 2.81
N SER A 113 -5.96 -19.86 1.49
CA SER A 113 -7.04 -20.45 0.70
C SER A 113 -6.80 -21.94 0.47
N VAL A 114 -7.88 -22.74 0.46
CA VAL A 114 -7.85 -24.16 0.07
C VAL A 114 -7.77 -24.30 -1.46
N THR A 115 -8.22 -23.28 -2.20
CA THR A 115 -8.20 -23.24 -3.65
C THR A 115 -6.92 -22.57 -4.13
N ILE A 116 -6.00 -23.36 -4.70
CA ILE A 116 -4.73 -22.90 -5.30
C ILE A 116 -4.76 -22.93 -6.83
#